data_AF-A0A517N116-F1
#
_entry.id   AF-A0A517N116-F1
#
_cell.length_a   1.000
_cell.length_b   1.000
_cell.length_c   1.000
_cell.angle_alpha   90.00
_cell.angle_beta   90.00
_cell.angle_gamma   90.00
#
_symmetry.space_group_name_H-M   'P 1'
#
loop_
_entity.id
_entity.type
_entity.pdbx_description
1 polymer ?
#
loop_
_entity_poly.entity_id
_entity_poly.type
_entity_poly.pdbx_seq_one_letter_code
_entity_poly.pdbx_strand_id
1 'polypeptide(L)'
;MKVLYLALAALIALVDSSGQAPATTINFAVSPSPGSNSDIGEFFGSNVTGDSPGFVTTDGTGATPNIGLTWAPAGSTGSNVWEFHSSGTFGGAGFDVPVAQLDVDASAQSNGQPPADPTIEFTVGSTVALELHSFQIGNATDQSEAPYGWTIDLIRLSDMSVVETRSTGLLSAGNMDTVSFDFIGTLGEDYRLKFDDGGANRVRSAIDNLSFGETGASAAKLKLVVSTTTGKVTLQNTSGQSFAIDSYEITSASSSLDAVAWNSLQDSDYEGNGAPGNGNGWEEAGGVGTHQLIESYLTADSTIADGTSIPLGNAFDFDKAGVQEDLSFSYHIAGNPAFLTTGDVEYISPIIDADFNNDGEVDGIDLLVWQRGFNTPSATTAQGDADGNGEVDAQDLAAWHAAYDASSLAAANSFAVPEPASSSLLVLAITGLASRRVPHRSRRAGNHRQRLPRRDQYEPKAVEA
;
A
#
# COMPACT_ATOMS: atom_id res chain seq x y z
N MET A 1 35.48 -56.77 -4.88
CA MET A 1 36.16 -55.72 -4.08
C MET A 1 35.11 -54.64 -3.82
N LYS A 2 34.45 -54.50 -2.66
CA LYS A 2 34.96 -54.00 -1.34
C LYS A 2 35.65 -52.63 -1.56
N VAL A 3 35.30 -51.45 -1.00
CA VAL A 3 34.64 -50.93 0.23
C VAL A 3 34.46 -49.40 -0.01
N LEU A 4 33.30 -48.72 0.21
CA LEU A 4 32.74 -48.05 1.42
C LEU A 4 33.42 -46.73 1.90
N TYR A 5 32.58 -45.72 2.23
CA TYR A 5 32.76 -44.44 2.97
C TYR A 5 33.41 -43.24 2.21
N LEU A 6 32.97 -41.97 2.32
CA LEU A 6 32.33 -41.23 3.43
C LEU A 6 31.25 -40.24 2.94
N ALA A 7 30.25 -40.04 3.80
CA ALA A 7 29.43 -38.83 3.84
C ALA A 7 30.25 -37.62 4.32
N LEU A 8 30.05 -36.45 3.70
CA LEU A 8 30.36 -35.17 4.33
C LEU A 8 29.30 -34.13 3.92
N ALA A 9 28.46 -33.83 4.90
CA ALA A 9 27.68 -32.62 5.14
C ALA A 9 27.38 -31.69 3.94
N ALA A 10 26.16 -31.80 3.43
CA ALA A 10 25.41 -30.61 3.07
C ALA A 10 24.32 -30.47 4.14
N LEU A 11 24.66 -29.78 5.23
CA LEU A 11 23.65 -29.10 6.06
C LEU A 11 23.13 -27.96 5.18
N ILE A 12 22.29 -28.31 4.21
CA ILE A 12 21.44 -27.33 3.55
C ILE A 12 20.47 -26.94 4.64
N ALA A 13 20.63 -25.71 5.15
CA ALA A 13 19.54 -25.03 5.82
C ALA A 13 18.33 -25.20 4.91
N LEU A 14 17.38 -25.98 5.40
CA LEU A 14 16.05 -26.07 4.83
C LEU A 14 15.53 -24.64 4.91
N VAL A 15 15.68 -23.87 3.82
CA VAL A 15 14.94 -22.63 3.67
C VAL A 15 13.51 -23.10 3.57
N ASP A 16 12.80 -22.97 4.69
CA ASP A 16 11.39 -23.28 4.77
C ASP A 16 10.69 -22.47 3.68
N SER A 17 10.03 -23.18 2.77
CA SER A 17 9.33 -22.63 1.62
C SER A 17 7.96 -22.07 1.99
N SER A 18 7.79 -21.59 3.22
CA SER A 18 6.60 -20.86 3.67
C SER A 18 6.64 -19.39 3.29
N GLY A 19 7.82 -18.83 2.94
CA GLY A 19 7.96 -17.45 2.46
C GLY A 19 7.52 -16.39 3.48
N GLN A 20 7.27 -16.78 4.72
CA GLN A 20 6.94 -15.88 5.83
C GLN A 20 8.24 -15.61 6.60
N ALA A 21 8.51 -14.34 6.88
CA ALA A 21 9.68 -13.97 7.67
C ALA A 21 9.54 -14.51 9.10
N PRO A 22 10.64 -14.93 9.74
CA PRO A 22 10.62 -15.32 11.14
C PRO A 22 10.13 -14.18 12.03
N ALA A 23 9.27 -14.51 12.99
CA ALA A 23 8.51 -13.53 13.75
C ALA A 23 8.41 -13.86 15.25
N THR A 24 8.36 -12.82 16.07
CA THR A 24 8.27 -12.88 17.53
C THR A 24 7.12 -11.99 18.00
N THR A 25 6.28 -12.53 18.89
CA THR A 25 5.25 -11.79 19.60
C THR A 25 5.57 -11.76 21.09
N ILE A 26 5.76 -10.57 21.64
CA ILE A 26 5.91 -10.33 23.08
C ILE A 26 4.52 -10.15 23.68
N ASN A 27 4.09 -11.11 24.50
CA ASN A 27 2.74 -11.16 25.06
C ASN A 27 2.66 -10.96 26.57
N PHE A 28 3.78 -10.59 27.21
CA PHE A 28 3.98 -10.26 28.63
C PHE A 28 3.44 -11.25 29.69
N ALA A 29 2.70 -12.28 29.29
CA ALA A 29 2.12 -13.35 30.08
C ALA A 29 3.17 -14.40 30.44
N VAL A 30 4.20 -13.93 31.14
CA VAL A 30 5.36 -14.71 31.59
C VAL A 30 5.01 -15.64 32.77
N SER A 31 5.68 -16.80 32.84
CA SER A 31 5.61 -17.72 33.98
C SER A 31 7.01 -18.05 34.52
N PRO A 32 7.28 -17.86 35.82
CA PRO A 32 6.38 -17.28 36.82
C PRO A 32 6.11 -15.78 36.56
N SER A 33 4.91 -15.31 36.92
CA SER A 33 4.54 -13.89 36.78
C SER A 33 5.45 -13.00 37.65
N PRO A 34 6.05 -11.94 37.09
CA PRO A 34 6.65 -10.85 37.82
C PRO A 34 5.63 -10.24 38.79
N GLY A 35 6.15 -9.48 39.75
CA GLY A 35 5.29 -8.65 40.58
C GLY A 35 4.54 -7.64 39.71
N SER A 36 3.27 -7.40 40.02
CA SER A 36 2.56 -6.28 39.42
C SER A 36 3.27 -4.97 39.81
N ASN A 37 3.34 -4.02 38.88
CA ASN A 37 4.05 -2.75 39.03
C ASN A 37 5.58 -2.95 39.15
N SER A 38 6.12 -3.98 38.50
CA SER A 38 7.58 -4.18 38.43
C SER A 38 8.11 -3.73 37.07
N ASP A 39 9.26 -3.06 37.07
CA ASP A 39 9.85 -2.53 35.84
C ASP A 39 10.11 -3.63 34.80
N ILE A 40 9.77 -3.33 33.56
CA ILE A 40 10.22 -4.11 32.40
C ILE A 40 11.72 -3.85 32.23
N GLY A 41 12.48 -4.93 32.11
CA GLY A 41 13.93 -4.83 31.90
C GLY A 41 14.24 -4.13 30.58
N GLU A 42 15.30 -3.32 30.59
CA GLU A 42 15.73 -2.50 29.44
C GLU A 42 15.82 -3.28 28.12
N PHE A 43 16.24 -4.55 28.16
CA PHE A 43 16.41 -5.42 26.98
C PHE A 43 15.39 -6.57 26.91
N PHE A 44 14.21 -6.41 27.53
CA PHE A 44 13.19 -7.46 27.52
C PHE A 44 12.77 -7.82 26.09
N GLY A 45 12.83 -9.11 25.73
CA GLY A 45 12.50 -9.56 24.37
C GLY A 45 13.54 -9.20 23.31
N SER A 46 14.75 -8.80 23.69
CA SER A 46 15.86 -8.56 22.74
C SER A 46 16.47 -9.87 22.24
N ASN A 47 16.78 -9.94 20.94
CA ASN A 47 17.52 -11.04 20.30
C ASN A 47 16.95 -12.43 20.60
N VAL A 48 15.64 -12.58 20.41
CA VAL A 48 14.92 -13.82 20.73
C VAL A 48 15.41 -14.96 19.85
N THR A 49 15.81 -16.08 20.46
CA THR A 49 16.30 -17.27 19.73
C THR A 49 15.34 -18.47 19.76
N GLY A 50 14.17 -18.30 20.35
CA GLY A 50 13.14 -19.34 20.51
C GLY A 50 12.10 -18.93 21.55
N ASP A 51 11.09 -19.76 21.76
CA ASP A 51 10.06 -19.51 22.78
C ASP A 51 10.63 -19.39 24.19
N SER A 52 10.05 -18.50 24.97
CA SER A 52 10.35 -18.30 26.39
C SER A 52 9.11 -17.76 27.10
N PRO A 53 9.04 -17.81 28.43
CA PRO A 53 8.12 -16.94 29.15
C PRO A 53 8.17 -15.50 28.62
N GLY A 54 7.03 -15.00 28.13
CA GLY A 54 6.84 -13.59 27.71
C GLY A 54 7.00 -13.29 26.22
N PHE A 55 7.47 -14.25 25.43
CA PHE A 55 7.52 -14.13 23.98
C PHE A 55 7.34 -15.47 23.30
N VAL A 56 6.54 -15.46 22.25
CA VAL A 56 6.26 -16.62 21.41
C VAL A 56 6.82 -16.34 20.03
N THR A 57 7.62 -17.27 19.52
CA THR A 57 7.96 -17.29 18.11
C THR A 57 6.71 -17.74 17.36
N THR A 58 6.12 -16.84 16.60
CA THR A 58 4.80 -17.08 16.00
C THR A 58 4.88 -18.22 14.99
N ASP A 59 3.79 -19.02 14.94
CA ASP A 59 3.41 -20.08 13.99
C ASP A 59 4.40 -21.18 13.55
N GLY A 60 5.67 -21.13 13.97
CA GLY A 60 6.72 -22.04 13.53
C GLY A 60 7.66 -21.47 12.46
N THR A 61 7.51 -20.19 12.09
CA THR A 61 8.37 -19.47 11.13
C THR A 61 9.74 -19.07 11.68
N GLY A 62 9.91 -18.99 13.01
CA GLY A 62 11.22 -18.83 13.66
C GLY A 62 11.31 -17.64 14.60
N ALA A 63 12.50 -17.45 15.19
CA ALA A 63 12.78 -16.39 16.17
C ALA A 63 13.42 -15.16 15.51
N THR A 64 13.54 -14.05 16.26
CA THR A 64 14.19 -12.80 15.80
C THR A 64 15.56 -12.55 16.45
N PRO A 65 16.58 -13.41 16.23
CA PRO A 65 17.86 -13.30 16.91
C PRO A 65 18.65 -12.05 16.52
N ASN A 66 18.36 -11.45 15.36
CA ASN A 66 19.06 -10.30 14.81
C ASN A 66 18.33 -8.97 15.09
N ILE A 67 17.23 -8.98 15.84
CA ILE A 67 16.52 -7.78 16.28
C ILE A 67 16.71 -7.61 17.78
N GLY A 68 17.47 -6.58 18.16
CA GLY A 68 17.60 -6.15 19.54
C GLY A 68 16.45 -5.22 19.93
N LEU A 69 16.02 -5.28 21.20
CA LEU A 69 15.03 -4.36 21.75
C LEU A 69 15.59 -3.56 22.91
N THR A 70 15.31 -2.25 22.93
CA THR A 70 15.55 -1.38 24.09
C THR A 70 14.27 -0.64 24.47
N TRP A 71 13.84 -0.83 25.71
CA TRP A 71 12.66 -0.17 26.29
C TRP A 71 13.07 1.08 27.03
N ALA A 72 12.52 2.24 26.66
CA ALA A 72 12.86 3.50 27.31
C ALA A 72 11.62 4.37 27.58
N PRO A 73 11.61 5.20 28.64
CA PRO A 73 12.61 5.28 29.71
C PRO A 73 12.74 3.97 30.53
N ALA A 74 13.97 3.48 30.72
CA ALA A 74 14.25 2.20 31.36
C ALA A 74 14.40 2.32 32.89
N GLY A 75 13.92 1.32 33.62
CA GLY A 75 13.85 1.25 35.10
C GLY A 75 15.19 1.23 35.84
N SER A 76 15.88 2.36 35.90
CA SER A 76 16.74 2.69 37.05
C SER A 76 15.99 3.64 37.99
N THR A 77 16.30 3.58 39.29
CA THR A 77 15.63 4.30 40.38
C THR A 77 15.18 5.71 39.96
N GLY A 78 13.88 5.86 39.67
CA GLY A 78 13.27 7.11 39.21
C GLY A 78 12.61 7.09 37.83
N SER A 79 12.73 6.01 37.04
CA SER A 79 12.05 5.84 35.76
C SER A 79 11.00 4.73 35.86
N ASN A 80 9.74 5.10 36.07
CA ASN A 80 8.61 4.21 36.33
C ASN A 80 7.62 4.27 35.16
N VAL A 81 8.02 3.84 33.96
CA VAL A 81 7.19 4.01 32.74
C VAL A 81 6.69 2.69 32.19
N TRP A 82 7.60 1.74 31.95
CA TRP A 82 7.27 0.42 31.43
C TRP A 82 7.24 -0.59 32.56
N GLU A 83 6.06 -1.10 32.89
CA GLU A 83 5.89 -2.03 34.01
C GLU A 83 5.09 -3.28 33.62
N PHE A 84 5.44 -4.42 34.20
CA PHE A 84 4.55 -5.57 34.24
C PHE A 84 3.38 -5.26 35.16
N HIS A 85 2.15 -5.43 34.67
CA HIS A 85 0.98 -5.26 35.50
C HIS A 85 -0.04 -6.38 35.34
N SER A 86 -0.42 -7.02 36.44
CA SER A 86 -1.23 -8.24 36.44
C SER A 86 -2.67 -8.03 36.90
N SER A 87 -3.13 -6.77 37.02
CA SER A 87 -4.50 -6.49 37.48
C SER A 87 -5.54 -7.05 36.51
N GLY A 88 -6.56 -7.69 37.09
CA GLY A 88 -7.74 -8.13 36.34
C GLY A 88 -8.53 -7.00 35.67
N THR A 89 -8.24 -5.73 35.98
CA THR A 89 -8.86 -4.59 35.29
C THR A 89 -8.38 -4.46 33.84
N PHE A 90 -7.14 -4.87 33.54
CA PHE A 90 -6.65 -5.01 32.16
C PHE A 90 -7.17 -6.29 31.50
N GLY A 91 -7.23 -7.40 32.24
CA GLY A 91 -7.88 -8.62 31.74
C GLY A 91 -9.34 -8.40 31.34
N GLY A 92 -10.06 -7.55 32.09
CA GLY A 92 -11.42 -7.13 31.74
C GLY A 92 -11.53 -6.29 30.46
N ALA A 93 -10.43 -5.68 30.01
CA ALA A 93 -10.33 -4.96 28.74
C ALA A 93 -9.98 -5.88 27.55
N GLY A 94 -9.73 -7.17 27.82
CA GLY A 94 -9.42 -8.17 26.79
C GLY A 94 -7.95 -8.54 26.65
N PHE A 95 -7.07 -8.00 27.50
CA PHE A 95 -5.64 -8.35 27.51
C PHE A 95 -5.35 -9.70 28.20
N ASP A 96 -4.27 -10.35 27.78
CA ASP A 96 -3.66 -11.43 28.55
C ASP A 96 -2.76 -10.79 29.62
N VAL A 97 -2.97 -11.14 30.90
CA VAL A 97 -2.20 -10.52 32.00
C VAL A 97 -1.06 -11.44 32.47
N PRO A 98 0.11 -10.90 32.86
CA PRO A 98 0.49 -9.48 32.87
C PRO A 98 0.62 -8.80 31.51
N VAL A 99 0.39 -7.49 31.48
CA VAL A 99 0.60 -6.57 30.34
C VAL A 99 1.81 -5.66 30.57
N ALA A 100 2.26 -4.96 29.52
CA ALA A 100 3.16 -3.81 29.66
C ALA A 100 2.36 -2.53 29.90
N GLN A 101 2.19 -2.18 31.17
CA GLN A 101 1.55 -0.93 31.56
C GLN A 101 2.45 0.27 31.25
N LEU A 102 1.79 1.35 30.81
CA LEU A 102 2.36 2.66 30.57
C LEU A 102 2.03 3.55 31.77
N ASP A 103 3.01 3.79 32.64
CA ASP A 103 2.92 4.77 33.72
C ASP A 103 3.54 6.10 33.23
N VAL A 104 2.72 6.86 32.50
CA VAL A 104 3.10 8.15 31.92
C VAL A 104 2.60 9.33 32.75
N ASP A 105 2.25 9.10 34.02
CA ASP A 105 1.81 10.18 34.91
C ASP A 105 2.95 10.72 35.78
N ALA A 106 2.68 11.82 36.48
CA ALA A 106 3.67 12.44 37.37
C ALA A 106 3.71 11.81 38.77
N SER A 107 2.80 10.89 39.09
CA SER A 107 2.55 10.40 40.45
C SER A 107 3.66 9.46 40.94
N ALA A 108 4.25 8.70 40.02
CA ALA A 108 5.40 7.84 40.28
C ALA A 108 6.76 8.56 40.10
N GLN A 109 6.75 9.80 39.62
CA GLN A 109 7.97 10.53 39.26
C GLN A 109 8.49 11.39 40.42
N SER A 110 9.76 11.19 40.78
CA SER A 110 10.41 11.89 41.91
C SER A 110 10.49 13.42 41.75
N ASN A 111 10.41 13.92 40.52
CA ASN A 111 10.45 15.35 40.16
C ASN A 111 9.04 15.97 40.02
N GLY A 112 7.97 15.19 40.16
CA GLY A 112 6.59 15.64 39.99
C GLY A 112 6.25 16.14 38.59
N GLN A 113 7.01 15.74 37.57
CA GLN A 113 6.71 15.97 36.15
C GLN A 113 6.41 14.63 35.48
N PRO A 114 5.52 14.57 34.47
CA PRO A 114 5.37 13.37 33.66
C PRO A 114 6.72 12.94 33.05
N PRO A 115 6.95 11.63 32.87
CA PRO A 115 8.15 11.14 32.21
C PRO A 115 8.15 11.56 30.73
N ALA A 116 9.28 11.30 30.05
CA ALA A 116 9.30 11.39 28.59
C ALA A 116 8.41 10.31 27.99
N ASP A 117 7.90 10.58 26.79
CA ASP A 117 7.09 9.63 26.01
C ASP A 117 7.77 8.25 25.93
N PRO A 118 7.03 7.17 26.21
CA PRO A 118 7.54 5.82 26.10
C PRO A 118 8.03 5.50 24.69
N THR A 119 9.11 4.74 24.58
CA THR A 119 9.69 4.30 23.32
C THR A 119 10.16 2.85 23.38
N ILE A 120 10.13 2.19 22.22
CA ILE A 120 10.74 0.88 21.99
C ILE A 120 11.68 1.02 20.78
N GLU A 121 12.96 0.79 20.98
CA GLU A 121 13.95 0.82 19.91
C GLU A 121 14.25 -0.60 19.43
N PHE A 122 14.31 -0.75 18.11
CA PHE A 122 14.70 -1.95 17.39
C PHE A 122 16.10 -1.71 16.84
N THR A 123 17.10 -2.42 17.38
CA THR A 123 18.44 -2.49 16.80
C THR A 123 18.48 -3.63 15.80
N VAL A 124 18.78 -3.35 14.55
CA VAL A 124 18.62 -4.29 13.44
C VAL A 124 19.97 -4.78 12.95
N GLY A 125 20.16 -6.11 12.91
CA GLY A 125 21.38 -6.71 12.38
C GLY A 125 21.60 -6.32 10.91
N SER A 126 22.86 -6.09 10.52
CA SER A 126 23.22 -5.54 9.20
C SER A 126 22.79 -6.39 7.99
N THR A 127 22.36 -7.63 8.20
CA THR A 127 21.95 -8.57 7.15
C THR A 127 20.44 -8.78 7.08
N VAL A 128 19.68 -8.16 7.98
CA VAL A 128 18.22 -8.27 8.06
C VAL A 128 17.59 -6.88 8.07
N ALA A 129 16.30 -6.81 7.78
CA ALA A 129 15.44 -5.66 7.98
C ALA A 129 14.39 -5.99 9.06
N LEU A 130 13.92 -4.97 9.77
CA LEU A 130 12.79 -5.09 10.68
C LEU A 130 11.50 -5.26 9.89
N GLU A 131 10.73 -6.31 10.19
CA GLU A 131 9.31 -6.34 9.83
C GLU A 131 8.50 -5.96 11.08
N LEU A 132 7.75 -4.86 11.05
CA LEU A 132 6.90 -4.46 12.17
C LEU A 132 5.45 -4.78 11.82
N HIS A 133 4.84 -5.68 12.59
CA HIS A 133 3.49 -6.17 12.29
C HIS A 133 2.44 -5.37 13.05
N SER A 134 2.37 -5.55 14.37
CA SER A 134 1.28 -4.97 15.17
C SER A 134 1.56 -5.03 16.67
N PHE A 135 0.74 -4.32 17.44
CA PHE A 135 0.57 -4.54 18.88
C PHE A 135 -0.84 -4.15 19.30
N GLN A 136 -1.25 -4.57 20.49
CA GLN A 136 -2.48 -4.13 21.14
C GLN A 136 -2.20 -2.99 22.10
N ILE A 137 -3.09 -2.00 22.16
CA ILE A 137 -3.02 -0.88 23.11
C ILE A 137 -4.42 -0.54 23.62
N GLY A 138 -4.55 -0.23 24.90
CA GLY A 138 -5.86 -0.15 25.52
C GLY A 138 -5.82 0.32 26.96
N ASN A 139 -7.01 0.57 27.51
CA ASN A 139 -7.18 1.11 28.84
C ASN A 139 -7.87 0.13 29.79
N ALA A 140 -7.43 0.12 31.06
CA ALA A 140 -8.03 -0.68 32.10
C ALA A 140 -9.53 -0.34 32.32
N THR A 141 -10.30 -1.33 32.73
CA THR A 141 -11.76 -1.19 33.00
C THR A 141 -12.10 -0.24 34.16
N ASP A 142 -11.13 0.09 35.01
CA ASP A 142 -11.29 1.02 36.14
C ASP A 142 -10.80 2.44 35.84
N GLN A 143 -10.57 2.77 34.55
CA GLN A 143 -10.41 4.14 34.10
C GLN A 143 -11.68 4.95 34.45
N SER A 144 -11.48 6.14 35.03
CA SER A 144 -12.54 7.10 35.36
C SER A 144 -12.42 8.43 34.60
N GLU A 145 -11.29 8.60 33.91
CA GLU A 145 -10.91 9.74 33.10
C GLU A 145 -11.67 9.77 31.77
N ALA A 146 -11.67 10.94 31.12
CA ALA A 146 -12.19 11.06 29.76
C ALA A 146 -11.39 10.17 28.78
N PRO A 147 -12.01 9.63 27.72
CA PRO A 147 -11.30 8.90 26.66
C PRO A 147 -10.21 9.75 26.00
N TYR A 148 -9.09 9.11 25.66
CA TYR A 148 -7.95 9.71 24.94
C TYR A 148 -7.41 8.72 23.90
N GLY A 149 -6.69 9.23 22.90
CA GLY A 149 -6.08 8.42 21.85
C GLY A 149 -4.56 8.48 21.93
N TRP A 150 -3.91 7.62 21.16
CA TRP A 150 -2.46 7.53 21.04
C TRP A 150 -2.02 7.85 19.61
N THR A 151 -0.90 8.55 19.49
CA THR A 151 -0.13 8.68 18.25
C THR A 151 1.14 7.85 18.41
N ILE A 152 1.40 6.97 17.46
CA ILE A 152 2.55 6.07 17.46
C ILE A 152 3.37 6.33 16.21
N ASP A 153 4.52 6.94 16.41
CA ASP A 153 5.48 7.23 15.34
C ASP A 153 6.53 6.13 15.27
N LEU A 154 6.80 5.65 14.06
CA LEU A 154 7.97 4.84 13.74
C LEU A 154 9.04 5.76 13.15
N ILE A 155 10.16 5.86 13.84
CA ILE A 155 11.25 6.79 13.55
C ILE A 155 12.48 6.01 13.12
N ARG A 156 13.04 6.32 11.94
CA ARG A 156 14.33 5.78 11.53
C ARG A 156 15.44 6.50 12.29
N LEU A 157 16.34 5.76 12.95
CA LEU A 157 17.32 6.36 13.86
C LEU A 157 18.53 6.97 13.14
N SER A 158 18.85 6.55 11.91
CA SER A 158 19.99 7.08 11.16
C SER A 158 19.82 8.55 10.75
N ASP A 159 18.58 8.97 10.48
CA ASP A 159 18.26 10.34 10.05
C ASP A 159 17.18 11.03 10.91
N MET A 160 16.64 10.33 11.92
CA MET A 160 15.58 10.79 12.80
C MET A 160 14.26 11.13 12.08
N SER A 161 14.05 10.61 10.87
CA SER A 161 12.81 10.80 10.12
C SER A 161 11.70 9.90 10.65
N VAL A 162 10.48 10.45 10.72
CA VAL A 162 9.27 9.64 10.93
C VAL A 162 8.94 8.96 9.61
N VAL A 163 9.00 7.64 9.58
CA VAL A 163 8.74 6.83 8.37
C VAL A 163 7.29 6.34 8.29
N GLU A 164 6.63 6.17 9.44
CA GLU A 164 5.22 5.81 9.56
C GLU A 164 4.62 6.47 10.81
N THR A 165 3.35 6.83 10.75
CA THR A 165 2.56 7.28 11.92
C THR A 165 1.23 6.53 11.95
N ARG A 166 0.90 5.95 13.11
CA ARG A 166 -0.41 5.38 13.40
C ARG A 166 -1.09 6.14 14.52
N SER A 167 -2.42 6.15 14.53
CA SER A 167 -3.19 6.73 15.62
C SER A 167 -4.35 5.83 15.99
N THR A 168 -4.64 5.73 17.28
CA THR A 168 -5.83 5.04 17.76
C THR A 168 -7.05 5.97 17.68
N GLY A 169 -8.24 5.38 17.73
CA GLY A 169 -9.43 6.13 18.17
C GLY A 169 -9.33 6.57 19.64
N LEU A 170 -10.38 7.23 20.14
CA LEU A 170 -10.48 7.52 21.57
C LEU A 170 -10.77 6.24 22.36
N LEU A 171 -9.87 5.88 23.27
CA LEU A 171 -9.96 4.69 24.10
C LEU A 171 -10.62 5.03 25.44
N SER A 172 -11.80 4.46 25.69
CA SER A 172 -12.50 4.53 26.98
C SER A 172 -12.12 3.36 27.89
N ALA A 173 -12.63 3.37 29.13
CA ALA A 173 -12.43 2.29 30.09
C ALA A 173 -12.78 0.92 29.48
N GLY A 174 -11.83 -0.01 29.51
CA GLY A 174 -12.01 -1.36 28.99
C GLY A 174 -11.91 -1.50 27.47
N ASN A 175 -11.59 -0.44 26.74
CA ASN A 175 -11.38 -0.53 25.30
C ASN A 175 -9.90 -0.83 24.99
N MET A 176 -9.72 -1.57 23.91
CA MET A 176 -8.43 -1.88 23.31
C MET A 176 -8.54 -1.73 21.79
N ASP A 177 -7.44 -1.37 21.17
CA ASP A 177 -7.26 -1.29 19.73
C ASP A 177 -6.05 -2.15 19.32
N THR A 178 -6.03 -2.61 18.07
CA THR A 178 -4.86 -3.27 17.48
C THR A 178 -4.26 -2.32 16.46
N VAL A 179 -3.03 -1.89 16.72
CA VAL A 179 -2.31 -0.98 15.83
C VAL A 179 -1.46 -1.83 14.90
N SER A 180 -1.81 -1.84 13.60
CA SER A 180 -1.06 -2.54 12.55
C SER A 180 -0.16 -1.60 11.78
N PHE A 181 1.07 -2.02 11.51
CA PHE A 181 2.06 -1.28 10.72
C PHE A 181 2.24 -1.88 9.33
N ASP A 182 2.27 -3.20 9.20
CA ASP A 182 2.60 -3.93 7.96
C ASP A 182 3.85 -3.34 7.26
N PHE A 183 4.85 -3.01 8.08
CA PHE A 183 6.03 -2.25 7.66
C PHE A 183 7.23 -3.17 7.49
N ILE A 184 7.98 -2.96 6.40
CA ILE A 184 9.29 -3.59 6.19
C ILE A 184 10.36 -2.50 6.11
N GLY A 185 11.33 -2.58 7.00
CA GLY A 185 12.44 -1.65 7.11
C GLY A 185 13.50 -1.84 6.03
N THR A 186 14.51 -0.98 6.08
CA THR A 186 15.72 -1.12 5.28
C THR A 186 16.73 -2.01 6.03
N LEU A 187 17.58 -2.71 5.28
CA LEU A 187 18.58 -3.62 5.86
C LEU A 187 19.52 -2.89 6.82
N GLY A 188 19.65 -3.42 8.04
CA GLY A 188 20.53 -2.88 9.07
C GLY A 188 20.16 -1.50 9.58
N GLU A 189 18.99 -0.96 9.23
CA GLU A 189 18.51 0.32 9.75
C GLU A 189 17.79 0.12 11.07
N ASP A 190 18.17 0.91 12.08
CA ASP A 190 17.53 0.90 13.39
C ASP A 190 16.28 1.78 13.41
N TYR A 191 15.28 1.38 14.18
CA TYR A 191 13.99 2.07 14.28
C TYR A 191 13.57 2.30 15.72
N ARG A 192 12.77 3.34 15.97
CA ARG A 192 12.15 3.63 17.27
C ARG A 192 10.65 3.79 17.11
N LEU A 193 9.88 2.99 17.84
CA LEU A 193 8.47 3.28 18.13
C LEU A 193 8.38 4.27 19.28
N LYS A 194 7.65 5.36 19.09
CA LYS A 194 7.37 6.38 20.12
C LYS A 194 5.87 6.47 20.35
N PHE A 195 5.45 6.41 21.62
CA PHE A 195 4.05 6.43 22.04
C PHE A 195 3.72 7.80 22.65
N ASP A 196 2.79 8.54 22.06
CA ASP A 196 2.37 9.87 22.52
C ASP A 196 0.85 9.87 22.78
N ASP A 197 0.42 10.18 24.00
CA ASP A 197 -0.99 10.19 24.41
C ASP A 197 -1.65 11.58 24.29
N GLY A 198 -0.99 12.52 23.61
CA GLY A 198 -1.45 13.91 23.46
C GLY A 198 -1.42 14.69 24.78
N GLY A 199 -0.64 14.23 25.77
CA GLY A 199 -0.52 14.82 27.09
C GLY A 199 -1.63 14.38 28.07
N ALA A 200 -2.30 13.26 27.80
CA ALA A 200 -3.27 12.68 28.72
C ALA A 200 -2.62 12.30 30.06
N ASN A 201 -1.36 11.83 30.01
CA ASN A 201 -0.45 11.49 31.09
C ASN A 201 -1.12 10.65 32.20
N ARG A 202 -1.47 9.39 31.89
CA ARG A 202 -2.21 8.45 32.76
C ARG A 202 -1.47 7.13 33.00
N VAL A 203 -1.86 6.43 34.07
CA VAL A 203 -1.38 5.07 34.39
C VAL A 203 -2.32 3.96 33.94
N ARG A 204 -3.34 4.28 33.14
CA ARG A 204 -4.43 3.34 32.83
C ARG A 204 -4.27 2.64 31.49
N SER A 205 -3.22 2.97 30.74
CA SER A 205 -2.95 2.33 29.45
C SER A 205 -1.95 1.20 29.59
N ALA A 206 -2.05 0.23 28.69
CA ALA A 206 -1.07 -0.81 28.53
C ALA A 206 -0.98 -1.21 27.06
N ILE A 207 0.16 -1.81 26.70
CA ILE A 207 0.31 -2.56 25.47
C ILE A 207 0.45 -4.05 25.75
N ASP A 208 0.14 -4.84 24.74
CA ASP A 208 0.34 -6.28 24.72
C ASP A 208 0.57 -6.77 23.29
N ASN A 209 1.01 -8.02 23.13
CA ASN A 209 1.16 -8.72 21.86
C ASN A 209 1.96 -7.92 20.81
N LEU A 210 3.09 -7.33 21.21
CA LEU A 210 4.00 -6.66 20.28
C LEU A 210 4.61 -7.70 19.33
N SER A 211 4.19 -7.65 18.06
CA SER A 211 4.57 -8.57 17.00
C SER A 211 5.46 -7.89 15.97
N PHE A 212 6.61 -8.51 15.72
CA PHE A 212 7.62 -8.07 14.78
C PHE A 212 8.38 -9.29 14.22
N GLY A 213 9.08 -9.10 13.12
CA GLY A 213 9.88 -10.11 12.44
C GLY A 213 11.21 -9.57 11.97
N GLU A 214 12.03 -10.49 11.47
CA GLU A 214 13.27 -10.16 10.78
C GLU A 214 13.26 -10.79 9.39
N THR A 215 13.57 -10.00 8.37
CA THR A 215 13.62 -10.50 7.01
C THR A 215 15.01 -10.30 6.45
N GLY A 216 15.58 -11.35 5.87
CA GLY A 216 16.91 -11.28 5.28
C GLY A 216 16.93 -10.33 4.08
N ALA A 217 18.12 -9.86 3.72
CA ALA A 217 18.33 -9.27 2.40
C ALA A 217 17.81 -10.24 1.32
N SER A 218 16.82 -9.81 0.54
CA SER A 218 16.55 -10.47 -0.74
C SER A 218 17.86 -10.45 -1.53
N ALA A 219 18.19 -11.55 -2.22
CA ALA A 219 19.39 -11.60 -3.04
C ALA A 219 19.35 -10.41 -4.00
N ALA A 220 20.42 -9.60 -4.01
CA ALA A 220 20.56 -8.48 -4.94
C ALA A 220 20.37 -9.02 -6.37
N LYS A 221 19.42 -8.44 -7.10
CA LYS A 221 19.07 -8.84 -8.46
C LYS A 221 18.88 -7.64 -9.35
N LEU A 222 19.12 -7.85 -10.64
CA LEU A 222 18.56 -7.01 -11.69
C LEU A 222 17.03 -7.18 -11.73
N LYS A 223 16.33 -6.12 -12.13
CA LYS A 223 14.88 -6.15 -12.32
C LYS A 223 14.47 -5.63 -13.69
N LEU A 224 13.32 -6.09 -14.18
CA LEU A 224 12.57 -5.39 -15.23
C LEU A 224 11.51 -4.52 -14.58
N VAL A 225 11.36 -3.30 -15.08
CA VAL A 225 10.19 -2.45 -14.84
C VAL A 225 9.36 -2.43 -16.11
N VAL A 226 8.09 -2.80 -16.01
CA VAL A 226 7.17 -3.00 -17.14
C VAL A 226 5.98 -2.08 -16.98
N SER A 227 5.82 -1.15 -17.92
CA SER A 227 4.63 -0.30 -17.97
C SER A 227 3.48 -1.04 -18.64
N THR A 228 2.41 -1.28 -17.88
CA THR A 228 1.20 -1.96 -18.35
C THR A 228 0.33 -1.08 -19.24
N THR A 229 0.60 0.22 -19.30
CA THR A 229 -0.14 1.19 -20.11
C THR A 229 0.54 1.54 -21.42
N THR A 230 1.87 1.38 -21.50
CA THR A 230 2.67 1.79 -22.68
C THR A 230 3.39 0.62 -23.36
N GLY A 231 3.53 -0.50 -22.65
CA GLY A 231 4.36 -1.63 -23.10
C GLY A 231 5.85 -1.45 -22.86
N LYS A 232 6.30 -0.28 -22.37
CA LYS A 232 7.71 0.01 -22.13
C LYS A 232 8.31 -0.93 -21.10
N VAL A 233 9.41 -1.59 -21.47
CA VAL A 233 10.20 -2.47 -20.59
C VAL A 233 11.57 -1.83 -20.36
N THR A 234 11.99 -1.77 -19.10
CA THR A 234 13.29 -1.20 -18.71
C THR A 234 14.05 -2.19 -17.84
N LEU A 235 15.27 -2.54 -18.22
CA LEU A 235 16.21 -3.25 -17.36
C LEU A 235 16.83 -2.26 -16.36
N GLN A 236 16.65 -2.52 -15.07
CA GLN A 236 17.17 -1.66 -14.01
C GLN A 236 18.04 -2.44 -13.02
N ASN A 237 19.04 -1.73 -12.50
CA ASN A 237 19.79 -2.16 -11.34
C ASN A 237 19.64 -1.13 -10.23
N THR A 238 18.88 -1.48 -9.20
CA THR A 238 18.70 -0.68 -7.97
C THR A 238 19.04 -1.51 -6.75
N SER A 239 19.94 -2.47 -6.91
CA SER A 239 20.24 -3.50 -5.91
C SER A 239 21.35 -3.12 -4.94
N GLY A 240 22.05 -2.00 -5.18
CA GLY A 240 23.26 -1.62 -4.46
C GLY A 240 24.51 -2.40 -4.86
N GLN A 241 24.45 -3.29 -5.86
CA GLN A 241 25.57 -4.08 -6.38
C GLN A 241 25.69 -3.92 -7.90
N SER A 242 26.86 -4.21 -8.48
CA SER A 242 27.04 -4.26 -9.94
C SER A 242 27.03 -5.71 -10.43
N PHE A 243 26.42 -5.97 -11.60
CA PHE A 243 26.37 -7.30 -12.20
C PHE A 243 27.08 -7.30 -13.54
N ALA A 244 28.11 -8.12 -13.69
CA ALA A 244 28.68 -8.47 -14.99
C ALA A 244 27.82 -9.57 -15.61
N ILE A 245 27.10 -9.24 -16.69
CA ILE A 245 26.20 -10.17 -17.37
C ILE A 245 26.61 -10.34 -18.84
N ASP A 246 26.44 -11.55 -19.34
CA ASP A 246 26.73 -11.92 -20.73
C ASP A 246 25.51 -12.56 -21.43
N SER A 247 24.36 -12.66 -20.73
CA SER A 247 23.08 -13.08 -21.30
C SER A 247 21.91 -12.61 -20.44
N TYR A 248 20.79 -12.33 -21.10
CA TYR A 248 19.50 -12.19 -20.43
C TYR A 248 18.36 -12.79 -21.27
N GLU A 249 17.28 -13.16 -20.58
CA GLU A 249 16.08 -13.76 -21.15
C GLU A 249 14.84 -13.17 -20.49
N ILE A 250 13.84 -12.87 -21.31
CA ILE A 250 12.50 -12.44 -20.91
C ILE A 250 11.51 -13.40 -21.54
N THR A 251 10.68 -14.07 -20.75
CA THR A 251 9.66 -15.02 -21.27
C THR A 251 8.27 -14.64 -20.82
N SER A 252 7.25 -15.02 -21.59
CA SER A 252 5.83 -14.91 -21.22
C SER A 252 5.11 -16.21 -21.55
N ALA A 253 4.41 -16.78 -20.57
CA ALA A 253 3.61 -17.98 -20.77
C ALA A 253 2.35 -17.72 -21.63
N SER A 254 1.82 -16.50 -21.57
CA SER A 254 0.65 -15.98 -22.28
C SER A 254 0.98 -15.31 -23.62
N SER A 255 2.24 -15.34 -24.02
CA SER A 255 2.75 -14.71 -25.25
C SER A 255 2.61 -13.18 -25.25
N SER A 256 2.79 -12.52 -24.11
CA SER A 256 2.59 -11.07 -23.91
C SER A 256 3.78 -10.19 -24.30
N LEU A 257 4.67 -10.67 -25.17
CA LEU A 257 5.84 -9.92 -25.64
C LEU A 257 5.64 -9.43 -27.08
N ASP A 258 6.13 -8.23 -27.39
CA ASP A 258 6.25 -7.68 -28.73
C ASP A 258 7.73 -7.63 -29.13
N ALA A 259 8.16 -8.62 -29.91
CA ALA A 259 9.53 -8.71 -30.41
C ALA A 259 9.85 -7.68 -31.52
N VAL A 260 8.84 -7.04 -32.12
CA VAL A 260 9.06 -6.00 -33.15
C VAL A 260 9.32 -4.65 -32.49
N ALA A 261 8.67 -4.39 -31.37
CA ALA A 261 8.83 -3.15 -30.59
C ALA A 261 9.91 -3.23 -29.50
N TRP A 262 10.56 -4.39 -29.36
CA TRP A 262 11.75 -4.58 -28.53
C TRP A 262 12.95 -3.85 -29.14
N ASN A 263 13.60 -3.00 -28.34
CA ASN A 263 14.86 -2.34 -28.69
C ASN A 263 15.98 -3.03 -27.92
N SER A 264 16.57 -4.04 -28.53
CA SER A 264 17.58 -4.91 -27.93
C SER A 264 18.89 -4.16 -27.61
N LEU A 265 19.75 -4.74 -26.76
CA LEU A 265 21.09 -4.22 -26.51
C LEU A 265 21.95 -4.28 -27.78
N GLN A 266 21.69 -5.28 -28.63
CA GLN A 266 22.21 -5.36 -29.99
C GLN A 266 21.75 -4.16 -30.84
N ASP A 267 20.45 -3.87 -30.89
CA ASP A 267 19.88 -2.79 -31.74
C ASP A 267 20.36 -1.40 -31.32
N SER A 268 20.56 -1.20 -30.01
CA SER A 268 21.10 0.04 -29.47
C SER A 268 22.62 0.19 -29.60
N ASP A 269 23.33 -0.83 -30.12
CA ASP A 269 24.80 -0.92 -30.12
C ASP A 269 25.35 -0.55 -28.74
N TYR A 270 24.82 -1.18 -27.68
CA TYR A 270 25.08 -0.79 -26.28
C TYR A 270 26.58 -0.70 -25.95
N GLU A 271 27.38 -1.57 -26.56
CA GLU A 271 28.83 -1.63 -26.39
C GLU A 271 29.63 -0.68 -27.32
N GLY A 272 28.97 -0.08 -28.31
CA GLY A 272 29.57 0.84 -29.29
C GLY A 272 30.63 0.18 -30.17
N ASN A 273 30.49 -1.12 -30.45
CA ASN A 273 31.50 -1.92 -31.14
C ASN A 273 31.11 -2.29 -32.59
N GLY A 274 29.98 -1.76 -33.06
CA GLY A 274 29.58 -1.80 -34.46
C GLY A 274 28.59 -2.93 -34.78
N ALA A 275 28.49 -3.27 -36.06
CA ALA A 275 27.40 -4.11 -36.56
C ALA A 275 27.39 -5.54 -35.97
N PRO A 276 26.20 -6.11 -35.73
CA PRO A 276 26.03 -7.44 -35.13
C PRO A 276 26.52 -8.58 -36.04
N GLY A 277 26.63 -9.78 -35.47
CA GLY A 277 26.87 -11.05 -36.16
C GLY A 277 28.28 -11.63 -36.02
N ASN A 278 29.17 -10.98 -35.26
CA ASN A 278 30.51 -11.51 -34.97
C ASN A 278 30.69 -11.90 -33.50
N GLY A 279 29.66 -11.71 -32.66
CA GLY A 279 29.71 -11.95 -31.22
C GLY A 279 30.58 -10.94 -30.47
N ASN A 280 31.01 -9.85 -31.12
CA ASN A 280 31.81 -8.80 -30.54
C ASN A 280 31.00 -7.82 -29.70
N GLY A 281 29.67 -7.96 -29.64
CA GLY A 281 28.73 -7.27 -28.75
C GLY A 281 27.57 -8.20 -28.38
N TRP A 282 26.47 -7.62 -27.88
CA TRP A 282 25.22 -8.34 -27.66
C TRP A 282 24.64 -8.85 -28.98
N GLU A 283 24.12 -10.07 -28.97
CA GLU A 283 23.50 -10.72 -30.11
C GLU A 283 22.16 -11.32 -29.71
N GLU A 284 21.12 -11.08 -30.52
CA GLU A 284 19.81 -11.71 -30.35
C GLU A 284 19.90 -13.20 -30.70
N ALA A 285 19.43 -14.05 -29.78
CA ALA A 285 19.44 -15.48 -30.02
C ALA A 285 18.25 -15.94 -30.89
N GLY A 286 18.36 -17.13 -31.47
CA GLY A 286 17.24 -17.74 -32.17
C GLY A 286 16.10 -18.09 -31.21
N GLY A 287 14.85 -17.87 -31.63
CA GLY A 287 13.66 -18.15 -30.82
C GLY A 287 12.93 -16.90 -30.32
N VAL A 288 13.48 -15.71 -30.58
CA VAL A 288 12.81 -14.44 -30.28
C VAL A 288 11.43 -14.34 -30.95
N GLY A 289 10.45 -13.87 -30.19
CA GLY A 289 9.07 -13.76 -30.62
C GLY A 289 8.15 -13.45 -29.44
N THR A 290 6.86 -13.72 -29.61
CA THR A 290 5.85 -13.28 -28.63
C THR A 290 5.93 -13.95 -27.26
N HIS A 291 6.72 -15.01 -27.11
CA HIS A 291 6.86 -15.77 -25.86
C HIS A 291 8.24 -15.67 -25.21
N GLN A 292 9.23 -15.12 -25.93
CA GLN A 292 10.62 -15.13 -25.51
C GLN A 292 11.39 -14.01 -26.22
N LEU A 293 12.17 -13.25 -25.46
CA LEU A 293 13.22 -12.35 -25.92
C LEU A 293 14.51 -12.80 -25.24
N ILE A 294 15.61 -12.88 -25.98
CA ILE A 294 16.86 -13.40 -25.45
C ILE A 294 18.04 -12.79 -26.21
N GLU A 295 19.04 -12.33 -25.46
CA GLU A 295 20.31 -11.89 -26.00
C GLU A 295 21.48 -12.55 -25.26
N SER A 296 22.63 -12.58 -25.93
CA SER A 296 23.90 -12.98 -25.32
C SER A 296 25.09 -12.24 -25.92
N TYR A 297 26.06 -11.89 -25.08
CA TYR A 297 27.37 -11.40 -25.48
C TYR A 297 28.36 -12.57 -25.43
N LEU A 298 28.63 -13.17 -26.59
CA LEU A 298 29.34 -14.46 -26.66
C LEU A 298 30.84 -14.40 -26.34
N THR A 299 31.47 -13.23 -26.49
CA THR A 299 32.92 -13.07 -26.36
C THR A 299 33.38 -12.29 -25.13
N ALA A 300 32.44 -11.65 -24.42
CA ALA A 300 32.71 -10.86 -23.22
C ALA A 300 31.41 -10.69 -22.40
N ASP A 301 31.36 -9.66 -21.56
CA ASP A 301 30.26 -9.32 -20.67
C ASP A 301 30.09 -7.81 -20.57
N SER A 302 28.93 -7.38 -20.09
CA SER A 302 28.62 -5.98 -19.77
C SER A 302 28.38 -5.84 -18.27
N THR A 303 29.00 -4.84 -17.66
CA THR A 303 28.72 -4.50 -16.26
C THR A 303 27.53 -3.55 -16.19
N ILE A 304 26.43 -4.03 -15.60
CA ILE A 304 25.28 -3.20 -15.21
C ILE A 304 25.55 -2.68 -13.79
N ALA A 305 26.01 -1.44 -13.69
CA ALA A 305 26.32 -0.81 -12.41
C ALA A 305 25.04 -0.48 -11.62
N ASP A 306 25.15 -0.32 -10.30
CA ASP A 306 24.03 0.17 -9.49
C ASP A 306 23.57 1.56 -9.97
N GLY A 307 22.26 1.79 -9.98
CA GLY A 307 21.61 2.97 -10.54
C GLY A 307 21.46 2.97 -12.07
N THR A 308 21.94 1.94 -12.78
CA THR A 308 21.80 1.85 -14.24
C THR A 308 20.35 1.53 -14.63
N SER A 309 19.86 2.22 -15.67
CA SER A 309 18.52 2.02 -16.25
C SER A 309 18.65 1.99 -17.77
N ILE A 310 18.22 0.89 -18.39
CA ILE A 310 18.36 0.64 -19.83
C ILE A 310 16.97 0.35 -20.42
N PRO A 311 16.44 1.23 -21.29
CA PRO A 311 15.17 0.99 -21.96
C PRO A 311 15.33 -0.09 -23.03
N LEU A 312 14.48 -1.10 -22.98
CA LEU A 312 14.41 -2.22 -23.94
C LEU A 312 13.25 -2.03 -24.94
N GLY A 313 12.78 -0.80 -25.12
CA GLY A 313 11.63 -0.50 -26.00
C GLY A 313 10.29 -0.95 -25.43
N ASN A 314 9.28 -1.01 -26.28
CA ASN A 314 7.90 -1.38 -25.92
C ASN A 314 7.71 -2.90 -26.04
N ALA A 315 8.60 -3.66 -25.39
CA ALA A 315 8.67 -5.11 -25.51
C ALA A 315 7.49 -5.86 -24.87
N PHE A 316 6.65 -5.20 -24.07
CA PHE A 316 5.42 -5.77 -23.51
C PHE A 316 4.23 -5.40 -24.40
N ASP A 317 3.52 -6.41 -24.90
CA ASP A 317 2.40 -6.27 -25.85
C ASP A 317 1.11 -5.91 -25.09
N PHE A 318 1.08 -4.69 -24.55
CA PHE A 318 0.06 -4.24 -23.59
C PHE A 318 -1.36 -4.13 -24.18
N ASP A 319 -1.48 -3.94 -25.50
CA ASP A 319 -2.76 -3.76 -26.19
C ASP A 319 -3.30 -5.05 -26.83
N LYS A 320 -2.52 -6.14 -26.81
CA LYS A 320 -2.96 -7.45 -27.26
C LYS A 320 -4.11 -8.01 -26.44
N ALA A 321 -5.09 -8.57 -27.15
CA ALA A 321 -6.18 -9.33 -26.54
C ALA A 321 -5.64 -10.53 -25.74
N GLY A 322 -5.92 -10.56 -24.45
CA GLY A 322 -5.51 -11.64 -23.54
C GLY A 322 -4.08 -11.51 -23.02
N VAL A 323 -3.47 -10.32 -23.10
CA VAL A 323 -2.23 -9.97 -22.40
C VAL A 323 -2.34 -10.29 -20.90
N GLN A 324 -1.25 -10.76 -20.29
CA GLN A 324 -1.14 -11.01 -18.86
C GLN A 324 0.17 -10.48 -18.30
N GLU A 325 0.15 -10.08 -17.03
CA GLU A 325 1.33 -9.70 -16.25
C GLU A 325 2.09 -10.95 -15.79
N ASP A 326 2.66 -11.70 -16.74
CA ASP A 326 3.30 -13.00 -16.51
C ASP A 326 4.75 -13.10 -17.03
N LEU A 327 5.39 -11.96 -17.25
CA LEU A 327 6.78 -11.91 -17.68
C LEU A 327 7.66 -12.51 -16.59
N SER A 328 8.59 -13.36 -17.02
CA SER A 328 9.68 -13.86 -16.20
C SER A 328 11.00 -13.36 -16.76
N PHE A 329 11.86 -12.86 -15.89
CA PHE A 329 13.17 -12.30 -16.24
C PHE A 329 14.29 -13.15 -15.65
N SER A 330 15.31 -13.41 -16.45
CA SER A 330 16.50 -14.13 -16.01
C SER A 330 17.75 -13.64 -16.74
N TYR A 331 18.91 -13.75 -16.10
CA TYR A 331 20.19 -13.34 -16.65
C TYR A 331 21.33 -14.24 -16.20
N HIS A 332 22.38 -14.35 -17.01
CA HIS A 332 23.60 -15.06 -16.64
C HIS A 332 24.63 -14.08 -16.09
N ILE A 333 25.30 -14.46 -15.00
CA ILE A 333 26.42 -13.70 -14.44
C ILE A 333 27.70 -14.25 -15.05
N ALA A 334 28.49 -13.39 -15.67
CA ALA A 334 29.71 -13.78 -16.37
C ALA A 334 30.63 -14.62 -15.46
N GLY A 335 31.07 -15.79 -15.96
CA GLY A 335 31.93 -16.73 -15.23
C GLY A 335 31.23 -17.56 -14.13
N ASN A 336 29.93 -17.41 -13.93
CA ASN A 336 29.15 -18.27 -13.04
C ASN A 336 28.89 -19.63 -13.72
N PRO A 337 29.10 -20.79 -13.06
CA PRO A 337 28.76 -22.08 -13.65
C PRO A 337 27.24 -22.40 -13.63
N ALA A 338 26.42 -21.62 -12.90
CA ALA A 338 24.97 -21.77 -12.89
C ALA A 338 24.36 -21.14 -14.16
N PHE A 339 23.31 -21.76 -14.72
CA PHE A 339 22.78 -21.38 -16.04
C PHE A 339 22.15 -19.98 -16.09
N LEU A 340 21.13 -19.72 -15.28
CA LEU A 340 20.46 -18.42 -15.23
C LEU A 340 20.09 -18.07 -13.78
N THR A 341 20.30 -16.80 -13.45
CA THR A 341 19.83 -16.15 -12.22
C THR A 341 18.49 -15.50 -12.51
N THR A 342 17.47 -15.83 -11.72
CA THR A 342 16.15 -15.19 -11.84
C THR A 342 16.20 -13.77 -11.30
N GLY A 343 15.89 -12.80 -12.14
CA GLY A 343 15.70 -11.40 -11.74
C GLY A 343 14.26 -11.13 -11.32
N ASP A 344 13.99 -9.91 -10.88
CA ASP A 344 12.64 -9.49 -10.48
C ASP A 344 11.91 -8.82 -11.65
N VAL A 345 10.57 -8.85 -11.63
CA VAL A 345 9.72 -8.15 -12.60
C VAL A 345 8.73 -7.29 -11.82
N GLU A 346 8.76 -6.00 -12.07
CA GLU A 346 7.90 -5.00 -11.45
C GLU A 346 6.96 -4.43 -12.51
N TYR A 347 5.66 -4.64 -12.32
CA TYR A 347 4.63 -4.02 -13.16
C TYR A 347 4.22 -2.68 -12.57
N ILE A 348 4.26 -1.65 -13.39
CA ILE A 348 3.77 -0.32 -13.06
C ILE A 348 2.63 0.05 -14.00
N SER A 349 1.63 0.73 -13.45
CA SER A 349 0.54 1.32 -14.24
C SER A 349 0.61 2.85 -14.06
N PRO A 350 1.48 3.54 -14.83
CA PRO A 350 1.56 4.99 -14.80
C PRO A 350 0.18 5.62 -14.97
N ILE A 351 -0.07 6.69 -14.24
CA ILE A 351 -1.26 7.50 -14.44
C ILE A 351 -1.12 8.17 -15.80
N ILE A 352 -2.07 7.93 -16.70
CA ILE A 352 -2.17 8.68 -17.95
C ILE A 352 -2.76 10.06 -17.63
N ASP A 353 -2.01 11.12 -17.91
CA ASP A 353 -2.43 12.50 -17.68
C ASP A 353 -2.25 13.35 -18.95
N ALA A 354 -3.38 13.69 -19.58
CA ALA A 354 -3.42 14.48 -20.80
C ALA A 354 -3.68 15.98 -20.56
N ASP A 355 -3.80 16.42 -19.30
CA ASP A 355 -3.89 17.84 -18.92
C ASP A 355 -2.47 18.41 -18.78
N PHE A 356 -1.86 18.69 -19.92
CA PHE A 356 -0.45 19.08 -19.96
C PHE A 356 -0.19 20.50 -19.43
N ASN A 357 -1.23 21.35 -19.36
CA ASN A 357 -1.10 22.70 -18.83
C ASN A 357 -1.48 22.78 -17.33
N ASN A 358 -2.06 21.70 -16.79
CA ASN A 358 -2.49 21.51 -15.40
C ASN A 358 -3.57 22.52 -14.96
N ASP A 359 -4.51 22.85 -15.84
CA ASP A 359 -5.65 23.74 -15.58
C ASP A 359 -6.94 22.99 -15.19
N GLY A 360 -6.90 21.66 -15.20
CA GLY A 360 -7.99 20.76 -14.83
C GLY A 360 -8.91 20.39 -15.98
N GLU A 361 -8.65 20.85 -17.21
CA GLU A 361 -9.39 20.51 -18.41
C GLU A 361 -8.46 19.83 -19.42
N VAL A 362 -8.99 18.87 -20.20
CA VAL A 362 -8.25 18.28 -21.34
C VAL A 362 -8.87 18.85 -22.61
N ASP A 363 -8.19 19.79 -23.24
CA ASP A 363 -8.73 20.57 -24.35
C ASP A 363 -7.70 20.85 -25.48
N GLY A 364 -8.06 21.77 -26.38
CA GLY A 364 -7.21 22.13 -27.52
C GLY A 364 -5.90 22.85 -27.15
N ILE A 365 -5.80 23.41 -25.94
CA ILE A 365 -4.56 23.99 -25.41
C ILE A 365 -3.57 22.88 -25.08
N ASP A 366 -4.02 21.76 -24.52
CA ASP A 366 -3.16 20.60 -24.26
C ASP A 366 -2.69 19.97 -25.56
N LEU A 367 -3.55 19.87 -26.57
CA LEU A 367 -3.13 19.44 -27.91
C LEU A 367 -1.99 20.32 -28.46
N LEU A 368 -2.00 21.63 -28.20
CA LEU A 368 -0.91 22.54 -28.59
C LEU A 368 0.35 22.36 -27.73
N VAL A 369 0.25 21.87 -26.50
CA VAL A 369 1.42 21.46 -25.69
C VAL A 369 2.05 20.23 -26.31
N TRP A 370 1.28 19.17 -26.56
CA TRP A 370 1.77 17.95 -27.22
C TRP A 370 2.41 18.25 -28.59
N GLN A 371 1.74 19.03 -29.45
CA GLN A 371 2.27 19.39 -30.78
C GLN A 371 3.62 20.11 -30.71
N ARG A 372 3.85 20.93 -29.67
CA ARG A 372 5.13 21.62 -29.46
C ARG A 372 6.18 20.71 -28.83
N GLY A 373 5.75 19.72 -28.05
CA GLY A 373 6.59 18.75 -27.38
C GLY A 373 7.02 17.58 -28.25
N PHE A 374 6.35 17.31 -29.37
CA PHE A 374 6.60 16.15 -30.22
C PHE A 374 8.09 15.87 -30.48
N ASN A 375 8.54 14.64 -30.21
CA ASN A 375 9.93 14.17 -30.21
C ASN A 375 10.85 14.81 -29.16
N THR A 376 10.32 15.35 -28.06
CA THR A 376 11.16 15.79 -26.93
C THR A 376 11.66 14.57 -26.16
N PRO A 377 12.98 14.38 -26.01
CA PRO A 377 13.52 13.31 -25.18
C PRO A 377 13.50 13.71 -23.70
N SER A 378 13.34 12.72 -22.81
CA SER A 378 13.25 12.93 -21.36
C SER A 378 12.18 13.96 -21.00
N ALA A 379 11.04 13.88 -21.69
CA ALA A 379 9.91 14.76 -21.50
C ALA A 379 9.27 14.59 -20.13
N THR A 380 8.47 15.58 -19.78
CA THR A 380 7.59 15.59 -18.61
C THR A 380 6.16 15.78 -19.10
N THR A 381 5.17 15.52 -18.25
CA THR A 381 3.76 15.74 -18.58
C THR A 381 3.50 17.16 -19.09
N ALA A 382 4.14 18.16 -18.49
CA ALA A 382 4.01 19.56 -18.94
C ALA A 382 4.60 19.84 -20.33
N GLN A 383 5.34 18.89 -20.90
CA GLN A 383 5.88 18.93 -22.25
C GLN A 383 5.08 18.04 -23.23
N GLY A 384 4.01 17.39 -22.78
CA GLY A 384 3.14 16.57 -23.63
C GLY A 384 3.32 15.06 -23.49
N ASP A 385 4.04 14.59 -22.47
CA ASP A 385 4.24 13.17 -22.15
C ASP A 385 3.11 12.69 -21.22
N ALA A 386 2.04 12.18 -21.83
CA ALA A 386 0.83 11.79 -21.13
C ALA A 386 1.00 10.51 -20.34
N ASP A 387 1.84 9.60 -20.82
CA ASP A 387 2.00 8.29 -20.22
C ASP A 387 3.20 8.18 -19.27
N GLY A 388 3.96 9.27 -19.16
CA GLY A 388 5.12 9.41 -18.27
C GLY A 388 6.32 8.58 -18.72
N ASN A 389 6.37 8.17 -19.98
CA ASN A 389 7.43 7.32 -20.51
C ASN A 389 8.72 8.11 -20.84
N GLY A 390 8.69 9.44 -20.75
CA GLY A 390 9.80 10.33 -21.04
C GLY A 390 9.96 10.69 -22.51
N GLU A 391 8.98 10.39 -23.36
CA GLU A 391 8.93 10.71 -24.79
C GLU A 391 7.62 11.45 -25.09
N VAL A 392 7.54 12.14 -26.22
CA VAL A 392 6.31 12.80 -26.68
C VAL A 392 6.02 12.31 -28.09
N ASP A 393 5.10 11.37 -28.22
CA ASP A 393 4.88 10.61 -29.45
C ASP A 393 3.39 10.39 -29.78
N ALA A 394 3.09 9.40 -30.63
CA ALA A 394 1.72 9.13 -31.07
C ALA A 394 0.85 8.51 -29.98
N GLN A 395 1.44 7.85 -28.99
CA GLN A 395 0.75 7.26 -27.85
C GLN A 395 0.20 8.35 -26.94
N ASP A 396 0.97 9.41 -26.70
CA ASP A 396 0.50 10.58 -25.93
C ASP A 396 -0.65 11.30 -26.62
N LEU A 397 -0.60 11.40 -27.95
CA LEU A 397 -1.70 11.95 -28.73
C LEU A 397 -2.97 11.08 -28.62
N ALA A 398 -2.81 9.75 -28.64
CA ALA A 398 -3.92 8.83 -28.47
C ALA A 398 -4.53 8.94 -27.07
N ALA A 399 -3.69 9.08 -26.03
CA ALA A 399 -4.12 9.35 -24.66
C ALA A 399 -4.90 10.66 -24.56
N TRP A 400 -4.39 11.74 -25.16
CA TRP A 400 -5.10 13.02 -25.24
C TRP A 400 -6.45 12.89 -25.95
N HIS A 401 -6.51 12.19 -27.09
CA HIS A 401 -7.77 11.97 -27.80
C HIS A 401 -8.81 11.25 -26.93
N ALA A 402 -8.40 10.17 -26.24
CA ALA A 402 -9.29 9.42 -25.36
C ALA A 402 -9.81 10.26 -24.19
N ALA A 403 -8.94 11.05 -23.56
CA ALA A 403 -9.29 11.93 -22.46
C ALA A 403 -10.19 13.10 -22.89
N TYR A 404 -9.90 13.71 -24.05
CA TYR A 404 -10.72 14.76 -24.66
C TYR A 404 -12.14 14.26 -24.95
N ASP A 405 -12.26 13.06 -25.54
CA ASP A 405 -13.56 12.46 -25.85
C ASP A 405 -14.35 12.15 -24.56
N ALA A 406 -13.70 11.61 -23.51
CA ALA A 406 -14.34 11.36 -22.22
C ALA A 406 -14.86 12.65 -21.56
N SER A 407 -14.06 13.72 -21.57
CA SER A 407 -14.43 15.05 -21.07
C SER A 407 -15.60 15.64 -21.86
N SER A 408 -15.61 15.46 -23.19
CA SER A 408 -16.70 15.92 -24.05
C SER A 408 -18.03 15.18 -23.78
N LEU A 409 -17.98 13.88 -23.50
CA LEU A 409 -19.14 13.07 -23.13
C LEU A 409 -19.66 13.39 -21.72
N ALA A 410 -18.76 13.66 -20.77
CA ALA A 410 -19.13 14.13 -19.43
C ALA A 410 -19.83 15.50 -19.48
N ALA A 411 -19.31 16.43 -20.30
CA ALA A 411 -19.95 17.72 -20.54
C ALA A 411 -21.34 17.58 -21.18
N ALA A 412 -21.55 16.62 -22.09
CA ALA A 412 -22.86 16.33 -22.67
C ALA A 412 -23.89 15.82 -21.64
N ASN A 413 -23.46 15.07 -20.62
CA ASN A 413 -24.32 14.58 -19.53
C ASN A 413 -24.61 15.63 -18.45
N SER A 414 -23.87 16.74 -18.41
CA SER A 414 -24.05 17.82 -17.42
C SER A 414 -25.24 18.74 -17.72
N PHE A 415 -25.86 18.63 -18.90
CA PHE A 415 -27.13 19.28 -19.19
C PHE A 415 -28.30 18.50 -18.58
N ALA A 416 -28.36 18.46 -17.24
CA ALA A 416 -29.62 18.23 -16.55
C ALA A 416 -30.55 19.40 -16.90
N VAL A 417 -31.39 19.19 -17.92
CA VAL A 417 -32.46 20.11 -18.29
C VAL A 417 -33.23 20.45 -17.00
N PRO A 418 -33.25 21.71 -16.54
CA PRO A 418 -34.02 22.07 -15.36
C PRO A 418 -35.47 21.68 -15.61
N GLU A 419 -36.06 20.91 -14.69
CA GLU A 419 -37.46 20.49 -14.81
C GLU A 419 -38.32 21.72 -15.17
N PRO A 420 -39.24 21.64 -16.14
CA PRO A 420 -39.82 22.83 -16.72
C PRO A 420 -40.54 23.63 -15.64
N ALA A 421 -40.22 24.93 -15.54
CA ALA A 421 -40.97 25.92 -14.76
C ALA A 421 -42.49 25.92 -15.06
N SER A 422 -42.92 25.20 -16.09
CA SER A 422 -44.30 24.78 -16.38
C SER A 422 -45.04 24.19 -15.18
N SER A 423 -44.40 23.34 -14.35
CA SER A 423 -45.06 22.76 -13.17
C SER A 423 -45.33 23.82 -12.11
N SER A 424 -44.37 24.71 -11.87
CA SER A 424 -44.49 25.83 -10.94
C SER A 424 -45.53 26.85 -11.42
N LEU A 425 -45.56 27.15 -12.72
CA LEU A 425 -46.56 28.02 -13.33
C LEU A 425 -47.97 27.41 -13.31
N LEU A 426 -48.10 26.09 -13.48
CA LEU A 426 -49.37 25.39 -13.39
C LEU A 426 -49.94 25.46 -11.97
N VAL A 427 -49.11 25.26 -10.94
CA VAL A 427 -49.52 25.38 -9.53
C VAL A 427 -49.92 26.82 -9.18
N LEU A 428 -49.19 27.83 -9.68
CA LEU A 428 -49.53 29.24 -9.50
C LEU A 428 -50.83 29.62 -10.23
N ALA A 429 -51.09 29.07 -11.41
CA ALA A 429 -52.33 29.29 -12.14
C ALA A 429 -53.54 28.67 -11.42
N ILE A 430 -53.41 27.45 -10.89
CA ILE A 430 -54.48 26.75 -10.16
C ILE A 430 -54.81 27.49 -8.84
N THR A 431 -53.78 27.94 -8.11
CA THR A 431 -53.98 28.71 -6.85
C THR A 431 -54.52 30.13 -7.10
N GLY A 432 -54.15 30.77 -8.21
CA GLY A 432 -54.71 32.06 -8.63
C GLY A 432 -56.19 31.99 -9.04
N LEU A 433 -56.63 30.87 -9.61
CA LEU A 433 -58.05 30.66 -9.98
C LEU A 433 -58.92 30.34 -8.75
N ALA A 434 -58.40 29.59 -7.78
CA ALA A 434 -59.12 29.24 -6.55
C ALA A 434 -59.35 30.44 -5.60
N SER A 435 -58.51 31.49 -5.69
CA SER A 435 -58.58 32.68 -4.83
C SER A 435 -59.56 33.76 -5.33
N ARG A 436 -60.09 33.65 -6.56
CA ARG A 436 -61.16 34.53 -7.06
C ARG A 436 -62.53 34.11 -6.51
N ARG A 437 -62.80 34.46 -5.25
CA ARG A 437 -64.15 34.47 -4.67
C ARG A 437 -65.01 35.48 -5.43
N VAL A 438 -65.98 34.98 -6.21
CA VAL A 438 -67.02 35.80 -6.84
C VAL A 438 -67.86 36.46 -5.73
N PRO A 439 -68.00 37.81 -5.69
CA PRO A 439 -68.80 38.48 -4.68
C PRO A 439 -70.30 38.21 -4.89
N HIS A 440 -70.90 37.53 -3.92
CA HIS A 440 -72.32 37.25 -3.83
C HIS A 440 -73.09 38.57 -3.62
N ARG A 441 -73.64 39.16 -4.69
CA ARG A 441 -74.59 40.28 -4.59
C ARG A 441 -75.90 39.77 -4.00
N SER A 442 -76.40 40.50 -3.00
CA SER A 442 -77.61 40.18 -2.22
C SER A 442 -78.80 41.06 -2.64
N ARG A 443 -80.01 40.49 -2.41
CA ARG A 443 -81.38 41.09 -2.43
C ARG A 443 -82.02 41.28 -3.84
N ARG A 444 -83.33 41.06 -4.08
CA ARG A 444 -84.53 40.94 -3.23
C ARG A 444 -85.73 40.40 -4.05
N ALA A 445 -86.55 39.56 -3.40
CA ALA A 445 -88.02 39.36 -3.48
C ALA A 445 -88.83 39.47 -4.80
N GLY A 446 -89.68 38.45 -5.05
CA GLY A 446 -90.88 38.55 -5.89
C GLY A 446 -91.63 37.22 -6.10
N ASN A 447 -92.85 37.12 -5.54
CA ASN A 447 -93.79 36.00 -5.57
C ASN A 447 -94.10 35.39 -6.96
N HIS A 448 -94.31 34.06 -7.05
CA HIS A 448 -95.65 33.49 -7.33
C HIS A 448 -95.69 31.94 -7.37
N ARG A 449 -96.64 31.40 -6.59
CA ARG A 449 -97.46 30.17 -6.75
C ARG A 449 -97.15 29.24 -7.94
N GLN A 450 -97.07 27.93 -7.71
CA GLN A 450 -98.16 26.94 -7.98
C GLN A 450 -97.69 25.47 -7.85
N ARG A 451 -98.54 24.67 -7.18
CA ARG A 451 -98.93 23.26 -7.45
C ARG A 451 -97.89 22.11 -7.41
N LEU A 452 -98.10 21.23 -6.42
CA LEU A 452 -97.85 19.76 -6.39
C LEU A 452 -98.50 19.04 -7.61
N PRO A 453 -98.37 17.70 -7.85
CA PRO A 453 -97.81 16.61 -7.02
C PRO A 453 -97.09 15.44 -7.78
N ARG A 454 -96.80 14.36 -7.01
CA ARG A 454 -96.82 12.91 -7.36
C ARG A 454 -95.53 12.29 -7.96
N ARG A 455 -94.91 11.32 -7.25
CA ARG A 455 -95.18 9.85 -7.23
C ARG A 455 -94.68 9.21 -8.55
N ASP A 456 -93.88 8.15 -8.60
CA ASP A 456 -93.94 6.83 -7.94
C ASP A 456 -92.55 6.16 -8.15
N GLN A 457 -91.94 5.52 -7.14
CA GLN A 457 -91.98 4.09 -6.78
C GLN A 457 -90.89 3.20 -7.43
N TYR A 458 -90.29 2.37 -6.56
CA TYR A 458 -89.99 0.93 -6.72
C TYR A 458 -88.94 0.50 -7.76
N GLU A 459 -88.06 -0.49 -7.56
CA GLU A 459 -87.71 -1.43 -6.48
C GLU A 459 -86.46 -2.24 -6.97
N PRO A 460 -85.98 -3.36 -6.36
CA PRO A 460 -84.55 -3.66 -6.21
C PRO A 460 -84.19 -5.06 -6.78
N LYS A 461 -83.16 -5.71 -6.18
CA LYS A 461 -82.70 -7.13 -6.29
C LYS A 461 -81.70 -7.41 -7.40
N ALA A 462 -80.72 -8.32 -7.28
CA ALA A 462 -80.18 -9.21 -6.24
C ALA A 462 -78.76 -9.60 -6.75
N VAL A 463 -77.72 -9.74 -5.94
CA VAL A 463 -77.22 -10.97 -5.25
C VAL A 463 -77.39 -12.28 -6.03
N GLU A 464 -76.27 -12.82 -6.49
CA GLU A 464 -75.81 -14.23 -6.41
C GLU A 464 -74.30 -14.19 -6.70
N ALA A 465 -73.45 -14.57 -5.74
CA ALA A 465 -72.88 -15.91 -5.51
C ALA A 465 -71.68 -16.19 -6.44
#